data_AF-A0A843EW34-F1
#
_entry.id   AF-A0A843EW34-F1
#
_cell.length_a   1.000
_cell.length_b   1.000
_cell.length_c   1.000
_cell.angle_alpha   90.00
_cell.angle_beta   90.00
_cell.angle_gamma   90.00
#
_symmetry.space_group_name_H-M   'P 1'
#
loop_
_entity.id
_entity.type
_entity.pdbx_description
1 polymer ?
#
loop_
_entity_poly.entity_id
_entity_poly.type
_entity_poly.pdbx_seq_one_letter_code
_entity_poly.pdbx_strand_id
1 'polypeptide(L)'
;ELIKNSNANVVVCPRANATLNVGIAPLNEMLKLGIKPILGTDNLMLNSPNMFRELEFTLKLMSVTYKNYLSPCELLKMATTNACLYDFNKSCIDVGQVAQFNVIKHFSKNPHLSIINRSETKNILYTIDRHIN
;
A
#
# COMPACT_ATOMS: atom_id res chain seq x y z
N GLU A 1 -6.28 -9.85 17.96
CA GLU A 1 -6.34 -9.21 19.28
C GLU A 1 -4.96 -8.96 19.88
N LEU A 2 -4.08 -9.97 20.02
CA LEU A 2 -2.73 -9.77 20.53
C LEU A 2 -1.93 -8.69 19.79
N ILE A 3 -1.94 -8.72 18.45
CA ILE A 3 -1.28 -7.69 17.61
C ILE A 3 -1.90 -6.30 17.82
N LYS A 4 -3.22 -6.23 18.01
CA LYS A 4 -3.93 -4.95 18.24
C LYS A 4 -3.54 -4.30 19.56
N ASN A 5 -3.26 -5.13 20.58
CA ASN A 5 -2.89 -4.70 21.92
C ASN A 5 -1.37 -4.61 22.12
N SER A 6 -0.57 -4.89 21.08
CA SER A 6 0.86 -4.72 21.12
C SER A 6 1.27 -3.41 20.43
N ASN A 7 2.52 -3.00 20.65
CA ASN A 7 3.16 -1.95 19.83
C ASN A 7 3.74 -2.54 18.53
N ALA A 8 3.24 -3.70 18.09
CA ALA A 8 3.75 -4.36 16.91
C ALA A 8 3.15 -3.76 15.64
N ASN A 9 3.99 -3.80 14.64
CA ASN A 9 3.81 -3.18 13.34
C ASN A 9 3.62 -4.30 12.33
N VAL A 10 2.63 -4.17 11.44
CA VAL A 10 2.24 -5.26 10.51
C VAL A 10 2.51 -4.83 9.08
N VAL A 11 3.42 -5.54 8.42
CA VAL A 11 3.64 -5.41 6.98
C VAL A 11 3.05 -6.64 6.30
N VAL A 12 2.30 -6.42 5.22
CA VAL A 12 1.75 -7.48 4.38
C VAL A 12 2.39 -7.43 3.00
N CYS A 13 2.76 -8.60 2.46
CA CYS A 13 3.38 -8.73 1.14
C CYS A 13 2.57 -9.68 0.22
N PRO A 14 1.36 -9.29 -0.22
CA PRO A 14 0.44 -10.19 -0.92
C PRO A 14 1.03 -10.91 -2.15
N ARG A 15 1.78 -10.21 -3.01
CA ARG A 15 2.40 -10.84 -4.18
C ARG A 15 3.44 -11.86 -3.79
N ALA A 16 4.29 -11.56 -2.81
CA ALA A 16 5.32 -12.50 -2.34
C ALA A 16 4.70 -13.73 -1.68
N ASN A 17 3.65 -13.52 -0.88
CA ASN A 17 2.92 -14.59 -0.25
C ASN A 17 2.27 -15.54 -1.28
N ALA A 18 1.74 -14.98 -2.37
CA ALA A 18 1.20 -15.75 -3.47
C ALA A 18 2.29 -16.53 -4.22
N THR A 19 3.45 -15.91 -4.49
CA THR A 19 4.61 -16.58 -5.12
C THR A 19 5.12 -17.76 -4.28
N LEU A 20 5.20 -17.59 -2.96
CA LEU A 20 5.69 -18.61 -2.03
C LEU A 20 4.61 -19.60 -1.57
N ASN A 21 3.36 -19.41 -1.99
CA ASN A 21 2.21 -20.22 -1.57
C ASN A 21 2.05 -20.31 -0.04
N VAL A 22 2.23 -19.20 0.69
CA VAL A 22 2.12 -19.13 2.16
C VAL A 22 0.77 -18.59 2.64
N GLY A 23 -0.17 -18.38 1.73
CA GLY A 23 -1.55 -17.99 2.03
C GLY A 23 -1.81 -16.48 1.96
N ILE A 24 -2.99 -16.09 2.44
CA ILE A 24 -3.53 -14.73 2.30
C ILE A 24 -3.65 -14.11 3.69
N ALA A 25 -3.10 -12.91 3.88
CA ALA A 25 -3.22 -12.19 5.14
C ALA A 25 -4.70 -11.80 5.41
N PRO A 26 -5.20 -11.92 6.65
CA PRO A 26 -6.59 -11.64 6.98
C PRO A 26 -6.87 -10.13 7.10
N LEU A 27 -6.73 -9.39 5.98
CA LEU A 27 -6.73 -7.92 5.97
C LEU A 27 -8.06 -7.32 6.44
N ASN A 28 -9.21 -7.92 6.07
CA ASN A 28 -10.50 -7.39 6.53
C ASN A 28 -10.67 -7.53 8.04
N GLU A 29 -10.21 -8.62 8.63
CA GLU A 29 -10.21 -8.84 10.07
C GLU A 29 -9.26 -7.86 10.77
N MET A 30 -8.06 -7.66 10.23
CA MET A 30 -7.10 -6.68 10.73
C MET A 30 -7.71 -5.27 10.79
N LEU A 31 -8.34 -4.84 9.69
CA LEU A 31 -8.96 -3.52 9.60
C LEU A 31 -10.18 -3.38 10.52
N LYS A 32 -11.01 -4.42 10.65
CA LYS A 32 -12.14 -4.44 11.61
C LYS A 32 -11.67 -4.33 13.05
N LEU A 33 -10.54 -4.96 13.38
CA LEU A 33 -9.90 -4.80 14.67
C LEU A 33 -9.22 -3.44 14.83
N GLY A 34 -9.14 -2.61 13.78
CA GLY A 34 -8.48 -1.31 13.77
C GLY A 34 -6.95 -1.39 13.80
N ILE A 35 -6.39 -2.47 13.25
CA ILE A 35 -4.97 -2.58 12.91
C ILE A 35 -4.74 -1.86 11.58
N LYS A 36 -3.62 -1.14 11.47
CA LYS A 36 -3.26 -0.35 10.28
C LYS A 36 -2.03 -0.96 9.59
N PRO A 37 -2.22 -1.99 8.76
CA PRO A 37 -1.11 -2.66 8.09
C PRO A 37 -0.44 -1.75 7.03
N ILE A 38 0.83 -1.98 6.77
CA ILE A 38 1.59 -1.42 5.64
C ILE A 38 1.68 -2.48 4.54
N LEU A 39 1.67 -2.04 3.28
CA LEU A 39 1.91 -2.88 2.12
C LEU A 39 3.40 -2.91 1.75
N GLY A 40 3.96 -4.09 1.54
CA GLY A 40 5.35 -4.29 1.13
C GLY A 40 5.47 -5.20 -0.08
N THR A 41 6.55 -5.05 -0.86
CA THR A 41 6.81 -5.90 -2.04
C THR A 41 7.57 -7.18 -1.71
N ASP A 42 8.11 -7.26 -0.49
CA ASP A 42 9.13 -8.25 -0.08
C ASP A 42 10.40 -8.12 -0.94
N ASN A 43 11.23 -9.16 -0.93
CA ASN A 43 12.52 -9.23 -1.56
C ASN A 43 12.47 -9.19 -3.10
N LEU A 44 13.54 -8.65 -3.68
CA LEU A 44 13.72 -8.49 -5.12
C LEU A 44 13.74 -9.83 -5.89
N MET A 45 14.16 -10.92 -5.22
CA MET A 45 14.24 -12.25 -5.83
C MET A 45 12.86 -12.82 -6.16
N LEU A 46 11.82 -12.44 -5.40
CA LEU A 46 10.45 -12.90 -5.62
C LEU A 46 9.65 -11.94 -6.49
N ASN A 47 9.82 -10.64 -6.28
CA ASN A 47 9.00 -9.62 -6.92
C ASN A 47 9.82 -8.37 -7.27
N SER A 48 9.54 -7.81 -8.44
CA SER A 48 9.97 -6.45 -8.73
C SER A 48 9.35 -5.46 -7.72
N PRO A 49 10.13 -4.47 -7.23
CA PRO A 49 9.67 -3.50 -6.23
C PRO A 49 8.71 -2.50 -6.89
N ASN A 50 7.46 -2.89 -7.04
CA ASN A 50 6.43 -2.12 -7.73
C ASN A 50 5.15 -2.03 -6.89
N MET A 51 4.97 -0.90 -6.22
CA MET A 51 3.81 -0.64 -5.36
C MET A 51 2.50 -0.52 -6.13
N PHE A 52 2.49 -0.09 -7.40
CA PHE A 52 1.27 -0.09 -8.21
C PHE A 52 0.75 -1.52 -8.41
N ARG A 53 1.66 -2.46 -8.70
CA ARG A 53 1.32 -3.88 -8.83
C ARG A 53 0.90 -4.50 -7.50
N GLU A 54 1.54 -4.11 -6.40
CA GLU A 54 1.15 -4.57 -5.06
C GLU A 54 -0.27 -4.11 -4.71
N LEU A 55 -0.59 -2.84 -4.97
CA LEU A 55 -1.93 -2.27 -4.77
C LEU A 55 -2.98 -2.98 -5.64
N GLU A 56 -2.74 -3.09 -6.95
CA GLU A 56 -3.66 -3.73 -7.89
C GLU A 56 -3.94 -5.19 -7.50
N PHE A 57 -2.87 -5.93 -7.20
CA PHE A 57 -2.96 -7.34 -6.80
C PHE A 57 -3.72 -7.50 -5.49
N THR A 58 -3.42 -6.68 -4.49
CA THR A 58 -4.11 -6.71 -3.19
C THR A 58 -5.60 -6.42 -3.34
N LEU A 59 -5.98 -5.39 -4.12
CA LEU A 59 -7.39 -5.06 -4.33
C LEU A 59 -8.17 -6.23 -4.92
N LYS A 60 -7.62 -6.87 -5.96
CA LYS A 60 -8.25 -8.01 -6.65
C LYS A 60 -8.28 -9.25 -5.77
N LEU A 61 -7.18 -9.58 -5.11
CA LEU A 61 -7.08 -10.71 -4.20
C LEU A 61 -8.14 -10.59 -3.09
N MET A 62 -8.28 -9.41 -2.49
CA MET A 62 -9.26 -9.20 -1.44
C MET A 62 -10.69 -9.23 -1.91
N SER A 63 -10.96 -8.72 -3.12
CA SER A 63 -12.27 -8.82 -3.74
C SER A 63 -12.72 -10.27 -3.92
N VAL A 64 -11.84 -11.17 -4.34
CA VAL A 64 -12.20 -12.59 -4.54
C VAL A 64 -12.25 -13.36 -3.24
N THR A 65 -11.32 -13.12 -2.32
CA THR A 65 -11.25 -13.82 -1.02
C THR A 65 -12.45 -13.49 -0.13
N TYR A 66 -12.85 -12.22 -0.06
CA TYR A 66 -13.89 -11.77 0.87
C TYR A 66 -15.23 -11.47 0.22
N LYS A 67 -15.34 -11.61 -1.11
CA LYS A 67 -16.54 -11.25 -1.88
C LYS A 67 -17.01 -9.81 -1.61
N ASN A 68 -16.06 -8.92 -1.27
CA ASN A 68 -16.29 -7.50 -1.04
C ASN A 68 -15.02 -6.72 -1.38
N TYR A 69 -15.18 -5.49 -1.86
CA TYR A 69 -14.05 -4.62 -2.14
C TYR A 69 -13.53 -3.99 -0.85
N LEU A 70 -12.21 -4.09 -0.66
CA LEU A 70 -11.50 -3.23 0.26
C LEU A 70 -11.65 -1.77 -0.21
N SER A 71 -11.87 -0.84 0.72
CA SER A 71 -11.93 0.59 0.39
C SER A 71 -10.64 1.00 -0.34
N PRO A 72 -10.74 1.55 -1.57
CA PRO A 72 -9.56 1.99 -2.32
C PRO A 72 -8.73 3.04 -1.58
N CYS A 73 -9.39 3.88 -0.78
CA CYS A 73 -8.72 4.86 0.08
C CYS A 73 -7.91 4.16 1.18
N GLU A 74 -8.52 3.21 1.91
CA GLU A 74 -7.81 2.47 2.96
C GLU A 74 -6.63 1.66 2.40
N LEU A 75 -6.81 1.04 1.23
CA LEU A 75 -5.72 0.32 0.57
C LEU A 75 -4.58 1.26 0.16
N LEU A 76 -4.88 2.46 -0.36
CA LEU A 76 -3.84 3.43 -0.69
C LEU A 76 -3.11 3.94 0.57
N LYS A 77 -3.81 4.08 1.71
CA LYS A 77 -3.17 4.42 3.00
C LYS A 77 -2.17 3.34 3.43
N MET A 78 -2.44 2.05 3.19
CA MET A 78 -1.50 0.96 3.47
C MET A 78 -0.18 1.10 2.71
N ALA A 79 -0.19 1.66 1.50
CA ALA A 79 1.02 1.94 0.72
C ALA A 79 1.61 3.34 0.99
N THR A 80 0.98 4.16 1.83
CA THR A 80 1.38 5.55 2.10
C THR A 80 1.27 5.84 3.60
N THR A 81 0.28 6.63 4.01
CA THR A 81 0.17 7.25 5.34
C THR A 81 0.16 6.28 6.53
N ASN A 82 -0.16 4.99 6.34
CA ASN A 82 -0.04 4.02 7.43
C ASN A 82 1.42 3.89 7.88
N ALA A 83 2.39 4.08 6.98
CA ALA A 83 3.81 4.06 7.34
C ALA A 83 4.23 5.23 8.24
N CYS A 84 3.46 6.33 8.33
CA CYS A 84 3.72 7.41 9.29
C CYS A 84 3.49 7.01 10.75
N LEU A 85 2.81 5.90 11.01
CA LEU A 85 2.65 5.36 12.37
C LEU A 85 3.92 4.66 12.87
N TYR A 86 4.94 4.60 12.03
CA TYR A 86 6.17 3.88 12.20
C TYR A 86 7.30 4.92 12.08
N ASP A 87 8.47 4.64 12.65
CA ASP A 87 9.66 5.49 12.53
C ASP A 87 10.31 5.36 11.14
N PHE A 88 9.48 5.31 10.08
CA PHE A 88 9.94 5.44 8.71
C PHE A 88 9.98 6.93 8.38
N ASN A 89 11.06 7.37 7.73
CA ASN A 89 11.21 8.74 7.25
C ASN A 89 10.18 9.07 6.15
N LYS A 90 8.97 9.41 6.60
CA LYS A 90 7.74 9.97 5.98
C LYS A 90 6.96 9.14 4.96
N SER A 91 5.64 9.35 4.97
CA SER A 91 4.73 8.98 3.88
C SER A 91 3.40 9.77 3.86
N CYS A 92 3.39 11.01 4.40
CA CYS A 92 2.24 11.90 4.32
C CYS A 92 2.60 13.30 3.80
N ILE A 93 1.65 13.93 3.11
CA ILE A 93 1.73 15.34 2.71
C ILE A 93 1.02 16.13 3.81
N ASP A 94 1.80 16.81 4.65
CA ASP A 94 1.29 17.63 5.74
C ASP A 94 2.26 18.78 6.07
N VAL A 95 1.76 19.80 6.78
CA VAL A 95 2.55 20.95 7.20
C VAL A 95 3.68 20.50 8.13
N GLY A 96 4.91 20.94 7.82
CA GLY A 96 6.11 20.56 8.59
C GLY A 96 6.74 19.22 8.17
N GLN A 97 6.12 18.45 7.28
CA GLN A 97 6.73 17.26 6.68
C GLN A 97 7.65 17.65 5.52
N VAL A 98 8.58 16.77 5.17
CA VAL A 98 9.43 17.00 4.00
C VAL A 98 8.65 16.68 2.73
N ALA A 99 8.82 17.51 1.71
CA ALA A 99 8.23 17.33 0.39
C ALA A 99 8.77 16.06 -0.29
N GLN A 100 8.04 14.96 -0.13
CA GLN A 100 8.29 13.67 -0.78
C GLN A 100 6.97 13.15 -1.37
N PHE A 101 6.77 13.34 -2.67
CA PHE A 101 5.54 12.93 -3.34
C PHE A 101 5.72 12.74 -4.84
N ASN A 102 4.77 12.02 -5.43
CA ASN A 102 4.69 11.78 -6.86
C ASN A 102 3.48 12.51 -7.44
N VAL A 103 3.66 13.13 -8.62
CA VAL A 103 2.58 13.64 -9.45
C VAL A 103 2.30 12.61 -10.52
N ILE A 104 1.08 12.08 -10.54
CA ILE A 104 0.69 10.94 -11.39
C ILE A 104 -0.39 11.39 -12.37
N LYS A 105 -0.33 10.90 -13.61
CA LYS A 105 -1.37 11.14 -14.62
C LYS A 105 -2.74 10.62 -14.12
N HIS A 106 -3.76 11.45 -14.26
CA HIS A 106 -5.13 11.12 -13.86
C HIS A 106 -5.90 10.42 -15.00
N PHE A 107 -6.57 9.31 -14.69
CA PHE A 107 -7.29 8.48 -15.68
C PHE A 107 -8.77 8.26 -15.39
N SER A 108 -9.25 8.52 -14.17
CA SER A 108 -10.63 8.18 -13.76
C SER A 108 -11.14 9.10 -12.67
N LYS A 109 -12.46 9.39 -12.69
CA LYS A 109 -13.17 10.20 -11.69
C LYS A 109 -12.89 9.79 -10.24
N ASN A 110 -12.64 8.50 -9.98
CA ASN A 110 -12.20 8.04 -8.66
C ASN A 110 -10.66 8.06 -8.60
N PRO A 111 -10.04 9.00 -7.85
CA PRO A 111 -8.59 9.15 -7.84
C PRO A 111 -7.86 7.94 -7.25
N HIS A 112 -8.41 7.31 -6.21
CA HIS A 112 -7.81 6.13 -5.58
C HIS A 112 -7.78 4.94 -6.55
N LEU A 113 -8.89 4.66 -7.23
CA LEU A 113 -8.95 3.60 -8.23
C LEU A 113 -8.15 3.93 -9.49
N SER A 114 -8.01 5.23 -9.84
CA SER A 114 -7.11 5.66 -10.91
C SER A 114 -5.66 5.29 -10.60
N ILE A 115 -5.22 5.48 -9.35
CA ILE A 115 -3.88 5.09 -8.90
C ILE A 115 -3.77 3.56 -8.89
N ILE A 116 -4.72 2.87 -8.25
CA ILE A 116 -4.62 1.42 -8.00
C ILE A 116 -4.74 0.58 -9.27
N ASN A 117 -5.68 0.89 -10.18
CA ASN A 117 -6.00 0.01 -11.32
C ASN A 117 -5.47 0.51 -12.67
N ARG A 118 -5.02 1.78 -12.77
CA ARG A 118 -4.69 2.40 -14.07
C ARG A 118 -3.28 2.97 -14.14
N SER A 119 -2.58 3.07 -13.03
CA SER A 119 -1.25 3.67 -12.98
C SER A 119 -0.15 2.62 -12.99
N GLU A 120 0.89 2.88 -13.77
CA GLU A 120 2.17 2.19 -13.77
C GLU A 120 3.29 3.21 -13.52
N THR A 121 4.53 2.74 -13.34
CA THR A 121 5.69 3.62 -13.13
C THR A 121 5.85 4.68 -14.22
N LYS A 122 5.57 4.33 -15.49
CA LYS A 122 5.58 5.24 -16.64
C LYS A 122 4.54 6.37 -16.58
N ASN A 123 3.59 6.31 -15.64
CA ASN A 123 2.55 7.31 -15.46
C ASN A 123 2.88 8.33 -14.36
N ILE A 124 3.98 8.15 -13.65
CA ILE A 124 4.56 9.18 -12.79
C ILE A 124 5.13 10.27 -13.71
N LEU A 125 4.58 11.48 -13.60
CA LEU A 125 5.00 12.65 -14.37
C LEU A 125 6.18 13.34 -13.70
N TYR A 126 6.14 13.43 -12.36
CA TYR A 126 7.18 14.05 -11.55
C TYR A 126 7.32 13.28 -10.24
N THR A 127 8.56 13.11 -9.80
CA THR A 127 8.91 12.65 -8.45
C THR A 127 9.63 13.80 -7.77
N ILE A 128 9.12 14.22 -6.63
CA ILE A 128 9.74 15.24 -5.79
C ILE A 128 10.24 14.53 -4.56
N ASP A 129 11.55 14.54 -4.37
CA ASP A 129 12.22 13.95 -3.23
C ASP A 129 13.41 14.80 -2.84
N ARG A 130 13.47 15.23 -1.57
CA ARG A 130 14.57 16.04 -1.04
C ARG A 130 15.92 15.29 -1.04
N HIS A 131 15.91 13.97 -1.15
CA HIS A 131 17.12 13.15 -1.13
C HIS A 131 17.65 12.79 -2.52
N ILE A 132 16.92 13.13 -3.59
CA ILE A 132 17.39 12.96 -4.97
C ILE A 132 18.02 14.29 -5.41
N ASN A 133 19.33 14.41 -5.18
CA ASN A 133 20.20 15.40 -5.82
C ASN A 133 20.81 14.81 -7.08
#